data_AF-A0A1J3DM22-F1
#
_entry.id   AF-A0A1J3DM22-F1
#
_cell.length_a   1.000
_cell.length_b   1.000
_cell.length_c   1.000
_cell.angle_alpha   90.00
_cell.angle_beta   90.00
_cell.angle_gamma   90.00
#
_symmetry.space_group_name_H-M   'P 1'
#
loop_
_entity.id
_entity.type
_entity.pdbx_description
1 polymer ?
#
loop_
_entity_poly.entity_id
_entity_poly.type
_entity_poly.pdbx_seq_one_letter_code
_entity_poly.pdbx_strand_id
1 'polypeptide(L)'
;CLYRKAAPPQSMFLSNKGVFGIVALLGSVASTSLSRVLSEYLGKDTMLALVCKSSQCGPKSVEYMRLQSEAALLNRSITSRFLIICLDATRPWSSGLVKNDPQRKLAMDNPCLPNGDPIPGFIGYAVNMIELDLADLDIQTNSGHGLRETLFYGVFGDLQVYETGEYLQAALSHINEDAVSLDGVIFKENGFIYSGCCKPEIHFPITVTEKQEKTLVKLELTRDRKRKAEKMMAEENCSLRKLEKKLKKATQKYQNFTAAMADS
;
A
#
# COMPACT_ATOMS: atom_id res chain seq x y z
N CYS A 1 6.47 -5.85 4.19
CA CYS A 1 6.58 -5.70 5.66
C CYS A 1 5.55 -4.70 6.12
N LEU A 2 4.60 -5.11 6.96
CA LEU A 2 3.49 -4.28 7.43
C LEU A 2 3.88 -3.30 8.55
N TYR A 3 5.13 -3.32 9.04
CA TYR A 3 5.58 -2.47 10.14
C TYR A 3 6.96 -1.88 9.87
N ARG A 4 7.10 -0.58 10.18
CA ARG A 4 8.33 0.20 10.12
C ARG A 4 9.31 -0.35 11.16
N LYS A 5 10.20 -1.25 10.75
CA LYS A 5 11.33 -1.71 11.59
C LYS A 5 12.58 -0.84 11.48
N ALA A 6 12.56 0.15 10.59
CA ALA A 6 13.62 1.12 10.47
C ALA A 6 13.22 2.37 11.26
N ALA A 7 14.20 3.01 11.92
CA ALA A 7 14.13 4.46 12.15
C ALA A 7 13.58 5.12 10.88
N PRO A 8 12.76 6.19 10.97
CA PRO A 8 12.19 6.82 9.77
C PRO A 8 13.31 6.87 8.73
N PRO A 9 13.13 6.25 7.53
CA PRO A 9 14.15 6.36 6.49
C PRO A 9 14.50 7.83 6.43
N GLN A 10 15.77 8.22 6.28
CA GLN A 10 16.31 9.59 6.39
C GLN A 10 15.56 10.64 5.51
N SER A 11 14.25 10.76 5.67
CA SER A 11 13.28 11.57 4.97
C SER A 11 13.31 12.96 5.57
N MET A 12 13.77 13.10 6.82
CA MET A 12 14.07 14.40 7.40
C MET A 12 15.09 15.20 6.58
N PHE A 13 16.07 14.57 5.92
CA PHE A 13 17.08 15.32 5.17
C PHE A 13 16.56 15.90 3.85
N LEU A 14 15.58 15.23 3.24
CA LEU A 14 14.92 15.66 2.01
C LEU A 14 13.67 16.53 2.29
N SER A 15 13.00 16.35 3.43
CA SER A 15 11.82 17.13 3.84
C SER A 15 12.17 18.61 4.05
N ASN A 16 13.32 18.91 4.68
CA ASN A 16 13.87 20.27 4.78
C ASN A 16 14.18 20.93 3.43
N LYS A 17 14.14 20.15 2.34
CA LYS A 17 14.44 20.57 0.98
C LYS A 17 13.25 20.36 0.03
N GLY A 18 12.06 20.13 0.61
CA GLY A 18 10.81 20.08 -0.14
C GLY A 18 10.49 18.74 -0.79
N VAL A 19 11.07 17.62 -0.37
CA VAL A 19 10.62 16.26 -0.78
C VAL A 19 10.20 15.48 0.47
N PHE A 20 8.93 15.09 0.52
CA PHE A 20 8.31 14.55 1.73
C PHE A 20 8.32 13.01 1.78
N GLY A 21 8.22 12.34 0.63
CA GLY A 21 8.19 10.88 0.56
C GLY A 21 7.40 10.39 -0.64
N ILE A 22 6.97 9.13 -0.61
CA ILE A 22 6.05 8.57 -1.59
C ILE A 22 4.63 8.48 -1.01
N VAL A 23 3.61 8.55 -1.86
CA VAL A 23 2.19 8.52 -1.44
C VAL A 23 1.89 7.37 -0.48
N ALA A 24 2.36 6.16 -0.77
CA ALA A 24 2.13 4.98 0.05
C ALA A 24 2.65 5.08 1.50
N LEU A 25 3.53 6.04 1.82
CA LEU A 25 4.16 6.18 3.13
C LEU A 25 3.80 7.47 3.87
N LEU A 26 2.97 8.34 3.28
CA LEU A 26 2.57 9.64 3.84
C LEU A 26 1.22 9.60 4.57
N GLY A 27 0.65 8.40 4.73
CA GLY A 27 -0.57 8.19 5.48
C GLY A 27 -0.77 6.71 5.77
N SER A 28 -1.60 6.42 6.77
CA SER A 28 -2.03 5.07 7.13
C SER A 28 -3.55 4.97 7.16
N VAL A 29 -4.09 3.76 7.27
CA VAL A 29 -5.55 3.52 7.30
C VAL A 29 -5.93 2.57 8.42
N ALA A 30 -7.19 2.61 8.85
CA ALA A 30 -7.65 1.84 10.01
C ALA A 30 -7.75 0.32 9.79
N SER A 31 -7.81 -0.17 8.54
CA SER A 31 -8.05 -1.61 8.28
C SER A 31 -7.37 -2.15 7.03
N THR A 32 -7.21 -3.47 6.97
CA THR A 32 -6.69 -4.18 5.79
C THR A 32 -7.58 -4.00 4.56
N SER A 33 -8.91 -4.04 4.75
CA SER A 33 -9.86 -3.93 3.65
C SER A 33 -9.81 -2.55 3.03
N LEU A 34 -9.73 -1.51 3.86
CA LEU A 34 -9.59 -0.14 3.40
C LEU A 34 -8.23 0.09 2.71
N SER A 35 -7.14 -0.42 3.32
CA SER A 35 -5.81 -0.35 2.71
C SER A 35 -5.80 -0.97 1.32
N ARG A 36 -6.36 -2.17 1.19
CA ARG A 36 -6.46 -2.90 -0.07
C ARG A 36 -7.21 -2.09 -1.13
N VAL A 37 -8.44 -1.68 -0.85
CA VAL A 37 -9.30 -1.06 -1.86
C VAL A 37 -8.80 0.33 -2.28
N LEU A 38 -8.29 1.15 -1.36
CA LEU A 38 -7.74 2.46 -1.69
C LEU A 38 -6.44 2.36 -2.50
N SER A 39 -5.59 1.37 -2.17
CA SER A 39 -4.34 1.16 -2.90
C SER A 39 -4.58 0.62 -4.31
N GLU A 40 -5.61 -0.21 -4.47
CA GLU A 40 -6.07 -0.70 -5.76
C GLU A 40 -6.68 0.42 -6.61
N TYR A 41 -7.55 1.24 -6.00
CA TYR A 41 -8.15 2.41 -6.63
C TYR A 41 -7.10 3.39 -7.18
N LEU A 42 -6.06 3.70 -6.39
CA LEU A 42 -4.99 4.62 -6.81
C LEU A 42 -4.05 4.00 -7.86
N GLY A 43 -3.87 2.69 -7.80
CA GLY A 43 -2.93 1.97 -8.66
C GLY A 43 -1.47 2.16 -8.25
N LYS A 44 -0.61 1.29 -8.81
CA LYS A 44 0.82 1.20 -8.44
C LYS A 44 1.59 2.50 -8.68
N ASP A 45 1.37 3.14 -9.82
CA ASP A 45 2.13 4.33 -10.23
C ASP A 45 1.84 5.53 -9.31
N THR A 46 0.59 5.73 -8.92
CA THR A 46 0.19 6.77 -7.96
C THR A 46 0.69 6.46 -6.56
N MET A 47 0.58 5.20 -6.11
CA MET A 47 1.08 4.78 -4.80
C MET A 47 2.60 4.97 -4.66
N LEU A 48 3.36 4.84 -5.74
CA LEU A 48 4.81 5.09 -5.80
C LEU A 48 5.19 6.53 -6.13
N ALA A 49 4.22 7.42 -6.34
CA ALA A 49 4.51 8.79 -6.73
C ALA A 49 5.31 9.53 -5.65
N LEU A 50 6.36 10.23 -6.07
CA LEU A 50 7.18 11.06 -5.20
C LEU A 50 6.45 12.38 -4.93
N VAL A 51 6.31 12.76 -3.66
CA VAL A 51 5.62 13.97 -3.24
C VAL A 51 6.64 15.04 -2.87
N CYS A 52 6.53 16.20 -3.50
CA CYS A 52 7.39 17.35 -3.28
C CYS A 52 6.57 18.62 -3.04
N LYS A 53 7.19 19.63 -2.43
CA LYS A 53 6.56 20.92 -2.17
C LYS A 53 6.33 21.71 -3.46
N SER A 54 7.38 21.83 -4.27
CA SER A 54 7.42 22.70 -5.46
C SER A 54 7.64 21.93 -6.75
N SER A 55 7.13 22.50 -7.86
CA SER A 55 7.11 21.94 -9.21
C SER A 55 8.49 21.98 -9.87
N GLN A 56 9.46 22.61 -9.20
CA GLN A 56 10.86 22.61 -9.62
C GLN A 56 11.52 21.23 -9.49
N CYS A 57 10.86 20.25 -8.87
CA CYS A 57 11.34 18.88 -8.67
C CYS A 57 11.24 18.01 -9.96
N GLY A 58 11.76 18.49 -11.08
CA GLY A 58 11.87 17.74 -12.35
C GLY A 58 13.22 17.06 -12.55
N PRO A 59 13.48 16.40 -13.71
CA PRO A 59 14.73 15.68 -13.99
C PRO A 59 16.02 16.51 -13.89
N LYS A 60 15.90 17.84 -13.99
CA LYS A 60 17.03 18.78 -13.87
C LYS A 60 17.16 19.38 -12.47
N SER A 61 16.29 19.01 -11.52
CA SER A 61 16.32 19.56 -10.17
C SER A 61 17.45 18.97 -9.35
N VAL A 62 17.90 19.74 -8.37
CA VAL A 62 18.94 19.31 -7.42
C VAL A 62 18.45 18.11 -6.61
N GLU A 63 17.16 18.08 -6.25
CA GLU A 63 16.51 17.01 -5.51
C GLU A 63 16.47 15.71 -6.33
N TYR A 64 16.10 15.79 -7.61
CA TYR A 64 16.09 14.63 -8.51
C TYR A 64 17.50 14.05 -8.70
N MET A 65 18.49 14.91 -8.95
CA MET A 65 19.90 14.48 -9.11
C MET A 65 20.45 13.86 -7.83
N ARG A 66 20.06 14.36 -6.66
CA ARG A 66 20.38 13.74 -5.36
C ARG A 66 19.73 12.38 -5.20
N LEU A 67 18.45 12.24 -5.55
CA LEU A 67 17.78 10.93 -5.51
C LEU A 67 18.51 9.90 -6.38
N GLN A 68 18.94 10.30 -7.58
CA GLN A 68 19.76 9.44 -8.45
C GLN A 68 21.13 9.11 -7.82
N SER A 69 21.77 10.08 -7.18
CA SER A 69 23.06 9.89 -6.50
C SER A 69 22.95 8.93 -5.31
N GLU A 70 21.92 9.07 -4.48
CA GLU A 70 21.62 8.16 -3.36
C GLU A 70 21.33 6.74 -3.86
N ALA A 71 20.57 6.59 -4.95
CA ALA A 71 20.36 5.29 -5.57
C ALA A 71 21.68 4.66 -6.02
N ALA A 72 22.56 5.44 -6.66
CA ALA A 72 23.87 4.97 -7.11
C ALA A 72 24.76 4.54 -5.93
N LEU A 73 24.76 5.27 -4.81
CA LEU A 73 25.47 4.89 -3.58
C LEU A 73 25.00 3.54 -3.02
N LEU A 74 23.72 3.22 -3.21
CA LEU A 74 23.13 1.93 -2.83
C LEU A 74 23.33 0.83 -3.89
N ASN A 75 24.15 1.07 -4.92
CA ASN A 75 24.30 0.20 -6.09
C ASN A 75 22.96 -0.13 -6.78
N ARG A 76 22.05 0.86 -6.80
CA ARG A 76 20.76 0.81 -7.48
C ARG A 76 20.73 1.88 -8.58
N SER A 77 19.77 1.74 -9.49
CA SER A 77 19.48 2.77 -10.50
C SER A 77 17.98 2.99 -10.59
N ILE A 78 17.57 4.25 -10.72
CA ILE A 78 16.17 4.63 -10.95
C ILE A 78 16.04 4.96 -12.43
N THR A 79 15.79 3.93 -13.23
CA THR A 79 15.72 4.02 -14.70
C THR A 79 14.30 4.12 -15.23
N SER A 80 13.31 3.66 -14.44
CA SER A 80 11.90 3.74 -14.79
C SER A 80 11.36 5.16 -14.58
N ARG A 81 10.43 5.56 -15.45
CA ARG A 81 9.59 6.74 -15.21
C ARG A 81 8.78 6.54 -13.93
N PHE A 82 8.64 7.60 -13.13
CA PHE A 82 7.75 7.62 -11.97
C PHE A 82 7.02 8.97 -11.90
N LEU A 83 5.87 8.99 -11.24
CA LEU A 83 5.06 10.19 -11.06
C LEU A 83 5.65 11.08 -9.96
N ILE A 84 5.63 12.39 -10.17
CA ILE A 84 5.98 13.39 -9.16
C ILE A 84 4.74 14.25 -8.92
N ILE A 85 4.29 14.32 -7.66
CA ILE A 85 3.16 15.16 -7.24
C ILE A 85 3.72 16.35 -6.49
N CYS A 86 3.48 17.54 -7.02
CA CYS A 86 3.87 18.80 -6.41
C CYS A 86 2.69 19.42 -5.65
N LEU A 87 2.83 19.58 -4.33
CA LEU A 87 1.76 20.12 -3.48
C LEU A 87 1.35 21.55 -3.88
N ASP A 88 2.31 22.43 -4.19
CA ASP A 88 2.01 23.81 -4.60
C ASP A 88 1.33 23.90 -5.97
N ALA A 89 1.31 22.81 -6.74
CA ALA A 89 0.72 22.75 -8.07
C ALA A 89 -0.61 21.99 -8.09
N THR A 90 -0.99 21.31 -7.00
CA THR A 90 -2.32 20.72 -6.89
C THR A 90 -3.35 21.80 -6.60
N ARG A 91 -4.60 21.56 -7.00
CA ARG A 91 -5.72 22.39 -6.57
C ARG A 91 -6.13 21.95 -5.17
N PRO A 92 -5.91 22.76 -4.12
CA PRO A 92 -6.26 22.37 -2.77
C PRO A 92 -7.77 22.38 -2.55
N TRP A 93 -8.21 21.58 -1.58
CA TRP A 93 -9.55 21.70 -1.00
C TRP A 93 -9.72 23.09 -0.37
N SER A 94 -10.82 23.77 -0.72
CA SER A 94 -11.09 25.15 -0.31
C SER A 94 -12.33 25.31 0.58
N SER A 95 -13.15 24.27 0.78
CA SER A 95 -14.42 24.39 1.52
C SER A 95 -14.28 24.22 3.03
N GLY A 96 -13.04 24.21 3.55
CA GLY A 96 -12.75 24.25 4.98
C GLY A 96 -12.56 22.88 5.64
N LEU A 97 -12.17 22.92 6.91
CA LEU A 97 -11.84 21.75 7.73
C LEU A 97 -12.87 21.57 8.84
N VAL A 98 -13.01 20.34 9.33
CA VAL A 98 -13.80 20.03 10.52
C VAL A 98 -13.19 20.75 11.72
N LYS A 99 -14.01 21.53 12.42
CA LYS A 99 -13.57 22.37 13.53
C LYS A 99 -13.03 21.52 14.69
N ASN A 100 -11.85 21.88 15.19
CA ASN A 100 -11.17 21.21 16.32
C ASN A 100 -10.85 19.72 16.08
N ASP A 101 -10.84 19.25 14.83
CA ASP A 101 -10.45 17.87 14.52
C ASP A 101 -8.91 17.73 14.54
N PRO A 102 -8.34 16.83 15.37
CA PRO A 102 -6.90 16.69 15.49
C PRO A 102 -6.24 16.13 14.22
N GLN A 103 -7.00 15.49 13.34
CA GLN A 103 -6.54 14.94 12.06
C GLN A 103 -6.76 15.90 10.89
N ARG A 104 -7.26 17.12 11.16
CA ARG A 104 -7.55 18.17 10.18
C ARG A 104 -8.40 17.63 9.01
N LYS A 105 -9.45 16.85 9.32
CA LYS A 105 -10.36 16.29 8.32
C LYS A 105 -11.06 17.39 7.51
N LEU A 106 -11.34 17.12 6.24
CA LEU A 106 -12.06 18.02 5.34
C LEU A 106 -13.53 18.07 5.74
N ALA A 107 -14.13 19.27 5.78
CA ALA A 107 -15.55 19.44 6.03
C ALA A 107 -16.35 19.18 4.74
N MET A 108 -16.72 17.91 4.52
CA MET A 108 -17.45 17.47 3.32
C MET A 108 -18.88 17.12 3.68
N ASP A 109 -19.83 17.46 2.81
CA ASP A 109 -21.24 17.13 3.00
C ASP A 109 -21.47 15.65 2.66
N ASN A 110 -22.17 14.93 3.54
CA ASN A 110 -22.50 13.53 3.29
C ASN A 110 -23.61 13.43 2.23
N PRO A 111 -23.56 12.40 1.37
CA PRO A 111 -24.60 12.20 0.38
C PRO A 111 -25.91 11.76 1.04
N CYS A 112 -27.03 12.24 0.49
CA CYS A 112 -28.37 11.93 0.96
C CYS A 112 -29.27 11.47 -0.19
N LEU A 113 -30.25 10.65 0.14
CA LEU A 113 -31.35 10.29 -0.74
C LEU A 113 -32.23 11.52 -1.06
N PRO A 114 -33.08 11.48 -2.10
CA PRO A 114 -33.94 12.61 -2.47
C PRO A 114 -34.90 13.09 -1.36
N ASN A 115 -35.21 12.23 -0.40
CA ASN A 115 -36.02 12.55 0.78
C ASN A 115 -35.22 13.19 1.94
N GLY A 116 -33.89 13.34 1.78
CA GLY A 116 -32.98 13.88 2.78
C GLY A 116 -32.36 12.85 3.72
N ASP A 117 -32.75 11.57 3.64
CA ASP A 117 -32.19 10.52 4.48
C ASP A 117 -30.75 10.18 4.06
N PRO A 118 -29.86 9.76 5.00
CA PRO A 118 -28.52 9.30 4.66
C PRO A 118 -28.55 8.11 3.69
N ILE A 119 -27.60 8.06 2.75
CA ILE A 119 -27.45 6.89 1.88
C ILE A 119 -27.00 5.67 2.72
N PRO A 120 -27.73 4.53 2.67
CA PRO A 120 -27.36 3.32 3.40
C PRO A 120 -25.97 2.79 3.00
N GLY A 121 -25.20 2.38 4.01
CA GLY A 121 -23.89 1.78 3.82
C GLY A 121 -22.76 2.77 3.50
N PHE A 122 -23.03 4.06 3.34
CA PHE A 122 -21.98 5.09 3.24
C PHE A 122 -21.21 5.21 4.56
N ILE A 123 -19.89 5.09 4.49
CA ILE A 123 -19.00 5.14 5.66
C ILE A 123 -18.31 6.52 5.76
N GLY A 124 -18.03 7.15 4.62
CA GLY A 124 -17.33 8.43 4.56
C GLY A 124 -16.51 8.60 3.29
N TYR A 125 -15.81 9.72 3.20
CA TYR A 125 -14.89 10.01 2.10
C TYR A 125 -13.50 9.43 2.36
N ALA A 126 -12.90 8.79 1.34
CA ALA A 126 -11.60 8.14 1.43
C ALA A 126 -10.49 9.09 1.91
N VAL A 127 -10.51 10.34 1.44
CA VAL A 127 -9.56 11.38 1.87
C VAL A 127 -9.57 11.60 3.38
N ASN A 128 -10.72 11.44 4.06
CA ASN A 128 -10.87 11.59 5.51
C ASN A 128 -10.60 10.29 6.30
N MET A 129 -10.38 9.17 5.60
CA MET A 129 -10.02 7.89 6.21
C MET A 129 -8.51 7.61 6.24
N ILE A 130 -7.73 8.48 5.60
CA ILE A 130 -6.27 8.49 5.75
C ILE A 130 -5.93 9.12 7.10
N GLU A 131 -5.17 8.42 7.92
CA GLU A 131 -4.59 8.92 9.16
C GLU A 131 -3.18 9.46 8.87
N LEU A 132 -2.90 10.67 9.37
CA LEU A 132 -1.61 11.34 9.23
C LEU A 132 -0.85 11.26 10.56
N ASP A 133 0.46 11.06 10.47
CA ASP A 133 1.36 11.20 11.61
C ASP A 133 1.38 12.68 12.07
N LEU A 134 1.61 12.91 13.36
CA LEU A 134 1.70 14.25 13.94
C LEU A 134 2.76 15.09 13.23
N ALA A 135 3.89 14.48 12.88
CA ALA A 135 4.96 15.18 12.15
C ALA A 135 4.54 15.56 10.71
N ASP A 136 3.64 14.81 10.10
CA ASP A 136 3.19 15.04 8.73
C ASP A 136 2.02 16.05 8.66
N LEU A 137 1.30 16.26 9.77
CA LEU A 137 0.25 17.30 9.88
C LEU A 137 0.79 18.73 9.78
N ASP A 138 2.07 18.92 10.10
CA ASP A 138 2.78 20.20 10.01
C ASP A 138 3.26 20.51 8.58
N ILE A 139 3.22 19.53 7.67
CA ILE A 139 3.61 19.76 6.27
C ILE A 139 2.57 20.65 5.60
N GLN A 140 3.04 21.79 5.07
CA GLN A 140 2.21 22.77 4.39
C GLN A 140 2.83 23.27 3.08
N THR A 141 1.95 23.56 2.12
CA THR A 141 2.25 24.33 0.91
C THR A 141 2.65 25.77 1.25
N ASN A 142 3.15 26.50 0.26
CA ASN A 142 3.45 27.92 0.42
C ASN A 142 2.20 28.78 0.69
N SER A 143 1.02 28.30 0.30
CA SER A 143 -0.28 28.91 0.58
C SER A 143 -0.91 28.45 1.91
N GLY A 144 -0.24 27.58 2.69
CA GLY A 144 -0.68 27.16 4.02
C GLY A 144 -1.63 25.96 4.05
N HIS A 145 -1.90 25.31 2.92
CA HIS A 145 -2.70 24.08 2.86
C HIS A 145 -1.86 22.85 3.24
N GLY A 146 -2.43 21.97 4.06
CA GLY A 146 -1.80 20.73 4.50
C GLY A 146 -1.85 19.60 3.48
N LEU A 147 -1.29 18.43 3.84
CA LEU A 147 -1.28 17.24 2.98
C LEU A 147 -2.67 16.71 2.65
N ARG A 148 -3.62 16.79 3.59
CA ARG A 148 -4.98 16.28 3.34
C ARG A 148 -5.69 17.13 2.30
N GLU A 149 -5.61 18.46 2.44
CA GLU A 149 -6.21 19.42 1.53
C GLU A 149 -5.58 19.37 0.12
N THR A 150 -4.33 18.93 0.00
CA THR A 150 -3.55 18.99 -1.26
C THR A 150 -3.33 17.62 -1.86
N LEU A 151 -2.45 16.81 -1.28
CA LEU A 151 -2.07 15.49 -1.78
C LEU A 151 -3.25 14.54 -1.80
N PHE A 152 -3.85 14.29 -0.62
CA PHE A 152 -4.85 13.24 -0.49
C PHE A 152 -6.15 13.61 -1.17
N TYR A 153 -6.57 14.88 -1.09
CA TYR A 153 -7.69 15.36 -1.91
C TYR A 153 -7.36 15.31 -3.41
N GLY A 154 -6.13 15.62 -3.82
CA GLY A 154 -5.73 15.54 -5.23
C GLY A 154 -5.78 14.14 -5.83
N VAL A 155 -5.52 13.08 -5.03
CA VAL A 155 -5.53 11.69 -5.52
C VAL A 155 -6.85 10.96 -5.28
N PHE A 156 -7.63 11.35 -4.27
CA PHE A 156 -8.92 10.72 -3.97
C PHE A 156 -10.12 11.55 -4.40
N GLY A 157 -10.00 12.88 -4.49
CA GLY A 157 -11.13 13.77 -4.71
C GLY A 157 -12.26 13.49 -3.72
N ASP A 158 -13.46 13.37 -4.26
CA ASP A 158 -14.69 13.09 -3.51
C ASP A 158 -15.00 11.58 -3.42
N LEU A 159 -13.96 10.72 -3.54
CA LEU A 159 -14.11 9.26 -3.48
C LEU A 159 -14.87 8.81 -2.22
N GLN A 160 -16.04 8.21 -2.43
CA GLN A 160 -16.90 7.70 -1.38
C GLN A 160 -16.55 6.25 -1.02
N VAL A 161 -16.68 5.88 0.25
CA VAL A 161 -16.43 4.51 0.73
C VAL A 161 -17.70 3.93 1.33
N TYR A 162 -18.04 2.71 0.90
CA TYR A 162 -19.22 1.95 1.30
C TYR A 162 -18.85 0.65 2.02
N GLU A 163 -19.76 0.15 2.85
CA GLU A 163 -19.56 -1.09 3.61
C GLU A 163 -19.47 -2.33 2.70
N THR A 164 -20.41 -2.47 1.76
CA THR A 164 -20.50 -3.60 0.84
C THR A 164 -20.77 -3.14 -0.57
N GLY A 165 -20.45 -4.01 -1.54
CA GLY A 165 -20.75 -3.77 -2.95
C GLY A 165 -22.25 -3.67 -3.22
N GLU A 166 -23.08 -4.36 -2.43
CA GLU A 166 -24.55 -4.27 -2.51
C GLU A 166 -25.05 -2.87 -2.14
N TYR A 167 -24.54 -2.30 -1.04
CA TYR A 167 -24.88 -0.92 -0.66
C TYR A 167 -24.39 0.10 -1.69
N LEU A 168 -23.15 -0.07 -2.17
CA LEU A 168 -22.61 0.79 -3.22
C LEU A 168 -23.48 0.74 -4.48
N GLN A 169 -23.89 -0.46 -4.92
CA GLN A 169 -24.73 -0.64 -6.08
C GLN A 169 -26.11 0.03 -5.93
N ALA A 170 -26.71 -0.08 -4.75
CA ALA A 170 -27.98 0.60 -4.44
C ALA A 170 -27.83 2.14 -4.40
N ALA A 171 -26.63 2.64 -4.07
CA ALA A 171 -26.33 4.06 -4.04
C ALA A 171 -26.04 4.69 -5.40
N LEU A 172 -25.69 3.91 -6.44
CA LEU A 172 -25.24 4.43 -7.74
C LEU A 172 -26.22 5.37 -8.45
N SER A 173 -27.53 5.23 -8.22
CA SER A 173 -28.54 6.16 -8.76
C SER A 173 -28.61 7.51 -8.04
N HIS A 174 -27.86 7.66 -6.94
CA HIS A 174 -27.91 8.81 -6.03
C HIS A 174 -26.57 9.52 -5.86
N ILE A 175 -25.51 9.01 -6.51
CA ILE A 175 -24.15 9.56 -6.46
C ILE A 175 -23.64 9.77 -7.88
N ASN A 176 -22.76 10.75 -8.09
CA ASN A 176 -22.12 11.01 -9.39
C ASN A 176 -20.62 10.73 -9.35
N GLU A 177 -20.05 10.55 -8.17
CA GLU A 177 -18.63 10.52 -7.89
C GLU A 177 -18.10 9.09 -7.87
N ASP A 178 -16.78 8.94 -7.97
CA ASP A 178 -16.14 7.65 -7.76
C ASP A 178 -16.50 7.08 -6.38
N ALA A 179 -16.69 5.75 -6.31
CA ALA A 179 -17.04 5.07 -5.07
C ALA A 179 -16.36 3.72 -4.96
N VAL A 180 -16.06 3.28 -3.73
CA VAL A 180 -15.51 1.95 -3.45
C VAL A 180 -16.23 1.28 -2.30
N SER A 181 -16.22 -0.05 -2.28
CA SER A 181 -16.72 -0.84 -1.14
C SER A 181 -15.62 -1.65 -0.47
N LEU A 182 -15.77 -1.93 0.84
CA LEU A 182 -14.75 -2.66 1.60
C LEU A 182 -14.55 -4.12 1.16
N ASP A 183 -15.59 -4.74 0.58
CA ASP A 183 -15.52 -6.07 -0.02
C ASP A 183 -14.84 -6.06 -1.42
N GLY A 184 -14.65 -4.90 -2.04
CA GLY A 184 -13.73 -4.70 -3.18
C GLY A 184 -14.36 -4.31 -4.50
N VAL A 185 -15.57 -3.75 -4.50
CA VAL A 185 -16.13 -3.12 -5.71
C VAL A 185 -15.54 -1.72 -5.85
N ILE A 186 -15.14 -1.36 -7.06
CA ILE A 186 -14.72 0.00 -7.42
C ILE A 186 -15.61 0.49 -8.55
N PHE A 187 -16.30 1.60 -8.32
CA PHE A 187 -17.06 2.34 -9.31
C PHE A 187 -16.33 3.63 -9.66
N LYS A 188 -16.25 3.90 -10.96
CA LYS A 188 -15.71 5.14 -11.51
C LYS A 188 -16.85 5.96 -12.13
N GLU A 189 -16.80 7.28 -11.99
CA GLU A 189 -17.76 8.26 -12.52
C GLU A 189 -18.04 8.06 -14.02
N ASN A 190 -17.06 7.58 -14.78
CA ASN A 190 -17.23 7.23 -16.20
C ASN A 190 -18.07 5.96 -16.47
N GLY A 191 -18.69 5.39 -15.43
CA GLY A 191 -19.54 4.20 -15.48
C GLY A 191 -18.78 2.88 -15.43
N PHE A 192 -17.47 2.88 -15.19
CA PHE A 192 -16.68 1.65 -15.12
C PHE A 192 -16.78 1.00 -13.74
N ILE A 193 -17.03 -0.31 -13.74
CA ILE A 193 -17.13 -1.12 -12.53
C ILE A 193 -16.03 -2.18 -12.56
N TYR A 194 -15.21 -2.20 -11.51
CA TYR A 194 -14.26 -3.27 -11.24
C TYR A 194 -14.80 -4.11 -10.10
N SER A 195 -14.95 -5.40 -10.35
CA SER A 195 -15.45 -6.37 -9.38
C SER A 195 -14.44 -7.50 -9.21
N GLY A 196 -14.09 -7.81 -7.96
CA GLY A 196 -13.10 -8.82 -7.62
C GLY A 196 -12.25 -8.43 -6.42
N CYS A 197 -11.33 -9.31 -6.04
CA CYS A 197 -10.41 -9.05 -4.94
C CYS A 197 -8.97 -9.14 -5.45
N CYS A 198 -8.34 -7.99 -5.68
CA CYS A 198 -6.90 -7.94 -5.92
C CYS A 198 -6.13 -7.73 -4.61
N LYS A 199 -4.91 -8.27 -4.56
CA LYS A 199 -3.95 -8.02 -3.49
C LYS A 199 -2.88 -7.08 -4.05
N PRO A 200 -2.98 -5.76 -3.82
CA PRO A 200 -2.02 -4.83 -4.36
C PRO A 200 -0.64 -5.10 -3.75
N GLU A 201 0.40 -5.06 -4.58
CA GLU A 201 1.79 -5.25 -4.16
C GLU A 201 2.23 -4.15 -3.17
N ILE A 202 1.71 -2.94 -3.38
CA ILE A 202 2.01 -1.75 -2.60
C ILE A 202 0.71 -1.29 -1.98
N HIS A 203 0.73 -1.09 -0.67
CA HIS A 203 -0.48 -0.77 0.08
C HIS A 203 -0.19 0.27 1.17
N PHE A 204 -1.20 1.03 1.57
CA PHE A 204 -1.10 1.89 2.74
C PHE A 204 -0.77 1.08 4.00
N PRO A 205 0.10 1.58 4.88
CA PRO A 205 0.25 1.06 6.23
C PRO A 205 -1.08 1.03 6.98
N ILE A 206 -1.25 0.07 7.88
CA ILE A 206 -2.44 -0.03 8.70
C ILE A 206 -2.11 0.54 10.08
N THR A 207 -2.92 1.49 10.55
CA THR A 207 -2.86 2.00 11.92
C THR A 207 -3.22 0.85 12.85
N VAL A 208 -2.25 0.36 13.61
CA VAL A 208 -2.45 -0.68 14.62
C VAL A 208 -2.28 -0.10 16.00
N THR A 209 -3.12 -0.54 16.92
CA THR A 209 -2.87 -0.33 18.34
C THR A 209 -1.63 -1.11 18.77
N GLU A 210 -0.89 -0.63 19.78
CA GLU A 210 0.32 -1.32 20.27
C GLU A 210 0.08 -2.81 20.61
N LYS A 211 -1.12 -3.15 21.08
CA LYS A 211 -1.50 -4.53 21.41
C LYS A 211 -1.63 -5.41 20.16
N GLN A 212 -2.22 -4.87 19.10
CA GLN A 212 -2.32 -5.55 17.80
C GLN A 212 -0.95 -5.66 17.14
N GLU A 213 -0.11 -4.62 17.25
CA GLU A 213 1.26 -4.64 16.74
C GLU A 213 2.09 -5.76 17.38
N LYS A 214 2.07 -5.88 18.72
CA LYS A 214 2.74 -6.97 19.44
C LYS A 214 2.26 -8.36 18.98
N THR A 215 0.98 -8.49 18.68
CA THR A 215 0.39 -9.75 18.18
C THR A 215 0.86 -10.06 16.76
N LEU A 216 0.92 -9.05 15.89
CA LEU A 216 1.33 -9.18 14.50
C LEU A 216 2.83 -9.45 14.37
N VAL A 217 3.66 -8.83 15.22
CA VAL A 217 5.09 -9.13 15.32
C VAL A 217 5.32 -10.60 15.72
N LYS A 218 4.56 -11.11 16.69
CA LYS A 218 4.62 -12.55 17.08
C LYS A 218 4.18 -13.48 15.93
N LEU A 219 3.16 -13.09 15.18
CA LEU A 219 2.69 -13.83 14.00
C LEU A 219 3.76 -13.87 12.90
N GLU A 220 4.39 -12.74 12.58
CA GLU A 220 5.43 -12.67 11.55
C GLU A 220 6.68 -13.48 11.95
N LEU A 221 7.09 -13.40 13.22
CA LEU A 221 8.17 -14.26 13.75
C LEU A 221 7.85 -15.75 13.61
N THR A 222 6.60 -16.14 13.88
CA THR A 222 6.14 -17.53 13.71
C THR A 222 6.16 -17.94 12.23
N ARG A 223 5.74 -17.05 11.33
CA ARG A 223 5.75 -17.29 9.87
C ARG A 223 7.17 -17.44 9.33
N ASP A 224 8.11 -16.62 9.78
CA ASP A 224 9.52 -16.73 9.39
C ASP A 224 10.16 -18.02 9.90
N ARG A 225 9.82 -18.45 11.12
CA ARG A 225 10.23 -19.77 11.65
C ARG A 225 9.68 -20.90 10.78
N LYS A 226 8.41 -20.83 10.40
CA LYS A 226 7.78 -21.81 9.49
C LYS A 226 8.50 -21.87 8.14
N ARG A 227 8.78 -20.73 7.51
CA ARG A 227 9.52 -20.66 6.22
C ARG A 227 10.92 -21.28 6.32
N LYS A 228 11.64 -21.00 7.42
CA LYS A 228 12.96 -21.62 7.66
C LYS A 228 12.85 -23.14 7.80
N ALA A 229 11.86 -23.63 8.55
CA ALA A 229 11.61 -25.06 8.69
C ALA A 229 11.24 -25.73 7.36
N GLU A 230 10.37 -25.12 6.56
CA GLU A 230 10.01 -25.61 5.22
C GLU A 230 11.22 -25.70 4.29
N LYS A 231 12.13 -24.72 4.35
CA LYS A 231 13.38 -24.76 3.57
C LYS A 231 14.30 -25.90 4.02
N MET A 232 14.50 -26.09 5.32
CA MET A 232 15.32 -27.20 5.85
C MET A 232 14.71 -28.55 5.46
N MET A 233 13.39 -28.72 5.60
CA MET A 233 12.68 -29.92 5.18
C MET A 233 12.84 -30.21 3.68
N ALA A 234 12.84 -29.17 2.84
CA ALA A 234 13.05 -29.33 1.39
C ALA A 234 14.49 -29.79 1.07
N GLU A 235 15.49 -29.24 1.77
CA GLU A 235 16.91 -29.63 1.63
C GLU A 235 17.16 -31.07 2.09
N GLU A 236 16.56 -31.47 3.22
CA GLU A 236 16.66 -32.83 3.75
C GLU A 236 15.97 -33.85 2.85
N ASN A 237 14.77 -33.54 2.37
CA ASN A 237 14.05 -34.37 1.38
C ASN A 237 14.85 -34.53 0.08
N CYS A 238 15.55 -33.49 -0.38
CA CYS A 238 16.43 -33.58 -1.55
C CYS A 238 17.59 -34.56 -1.29
N SER A 239 18.16 -34.53 -0.10
CA SER A 239 19.25 -35.43 0.31
C SER A 239 18.80 -36.87 0.45
N LEU A 240 17.63 -37.11 1.06
CA LEU A 240 17.01 -38.45 1.14
C LEU A 240 16.77 -39.04 -0.24
N ARG A 241 16.21 -38.29 -1.18
CA ARG A 241 16.02 -38.76 -2.58
C ARG A 241 17.35 -39.16 -3.24
N LYS A 242 18.46 -38.46 -2.94
CA LYS A 242 19.79 -38.83 -3.45
C LYS A 242 20.28 -40.14 -2.84
N LEU A 243 20.09 -40.33 -1.52
CA LEU A 243 20.43 -41.56 -0.82
C LEU A 243 19.62 -42.76 -1.31
N GLU A 244 18.30 -42.62 -1.47
CA GLU A 244 17.44 -43.67 -2.02
C GLU A 244 17.88 -44.10 -3.42
N LYS A 245 18.23 -43.14 -4.28
CA LYS A 245 18.78 -43.45 -5.62
C LYS A 245 20.10 -44.22 -5.54
N LYS A 246 20.99 -43.88 -4.60
CA LYS A 246 22.24 -44.61 -4.39
C LYS A 246 22.00 -46.02 -3.86
N LEU A 247 21.09 -46.18 -2.90
CA LEU A 247 20.73 -47.48 -2.33
C LEU A 247 20.15 -48.39 -3.40
N LYS A 248 19.17 -47.91 -4.19
CA LYS A 248 18.60 -48.68 -5.31
C LYS A 248 19.68 -49.16 -6.29
N LYS A 249 20.62 -48.30 -6.66
CA LYS A 249 21.75 -48.67 -7.53
C LYS A 249 22.65 -49.73 -6.90
N ALA A 250 22.95 -49.62 -5.61
CA ALA A 250 23.77 -50.59 -4.88
C ALA A 250 23.07 -51.95 -4.76
N THR A 251 21.79 -51.97 -4.40
CA THR A 251 20.97 -53.18 -4.32
C THR A 251 20.90 -53.88 -5.67
N GLN A 252 20.69 -53.14 -6.76
CA GLN A 252 20.65 -53.72 -8.10
C GLN A 252 22.02 -54.27 -8.53
N LYS A 253 23.11 -53.60 -8.17
CA LYS A 253 24.47 -54.12 -8.41
C LYS A 253 24.73 -55.42 -7.65
N TYR A 254 24.30 -55.48 -6.39
CA TYR A 254 24.41 -56.69 -5.56
C TYR A 254 23.61 -57.85 -6.16
N GLN A 255 22.35 -57.61 -6.54
CA GLN A 255 21.49 -58.61 -7.19
C GLN A 255 22.10 -59.15 -8.49
N ASN A 256 22.64 -58.28 -9.33
CA ASN A 256 23.33 -58.68 -10.57
C ASN A 256 24.57 -59.54 -10.28
N PHE A 257 25.33 -59.22 -9.24
CA PHE A 257 26.51 -59.98 -8.84
C PHE A 257 26.14 -61.37 -8.29
N THR A 258 25.09 -61.45 -7.45
CA THR A 258 24.59 -62.74 -6.94
C THR A 258 24.01 -63.62 -8.04
N ALA A 259 23.36 -63.04 -9.05
CA ALA A 259 22.87 -63.80 -10.21
C ALA A 259 24.04 -64.36 -11.03
N ALA A 260 25.06 -63.55 -11.30
CA ALA A 260 26.25 -64.00 -12.04
C ALA A 260 27.05 -65.11 -11.33
N MET A 261 27.03 -65.13 -9.99
CA MET A 261 27.66 -66.18 -9.18
C MET A 261 26.85 -67.48 -9.11
N ALA A 262 25.54 -67.44 -9.38
CA ALA A 262 24.68 -68.62 -9.39
C ALA A 262 24.68 -69.36 -10.75
N ASP A 263 25.10 -68.68 -11.82
CA ASP A 263 25.20 -69.21 -13.18
C ASP A 263 26.62 -69.71 -13.55
N SER A 264 27.56 -69.77 -12.60
CA SER A 264 28.93 -70.34 -12.75
C SER A 264 29.07 -71.66 -11.99
#